data_AF-E9AVX8-F1
#
_entry.id   AF-E9AVX8-F1
#
_cell.length_a   1.000
_cell.length_b   1.000
_cell.length_c   1.000
_cell.angle_alpha   90.00
_cell.angle_beta   90.00
_cell.angle_gamma   90.00
#
_symmetry.space_group_name_H-M   'P 1'
#
loop_
_entity.id
_entity.type
_entity.pdbx_description
1 polymer ?
#
loop_
_entity_poly.entity_id
_entity_poly.type
_entity_poly.pdbx_seq_one_letter_code
_entity_poly.pdbx_strand_id
1 'polypeptide(L)'
;MLISTRDAFEKRRITREDGIDVLPRQMITVAALEAGYCLRSPTVGEAVSKTTYPGQMTAYEFTEFCEDNRSSLMSAEDMAKCVVVVAPACIITRRSLEEIVTKSSFKKDALSEEEVDALFSILDAENKGAITDRDFMRALYGETGVHCLAARRKLDALEAKRREQEALDQARVEEEEEKKAPSEKETPKPLEKEQKKKKASACC
;
A
#
# COMPACT_ATOMS: atom_id res chain seq x y z
N MET A 1 -4.10 18.01 -12.09
CA MET A 1 -5.53 18.34 -11.92
C MET A 1 -6.31 17.29 -12.66
N LEU A 2 -7.35 16.72 -12.03
CA LEU A 2 -8.15 15.68 -12.66
C LEU A 2 -8.77 16.23 -13.93
N ILE A 3 -8.69 15.46 -15.00
CA ILE A 3 -9.22 15.84 -16.30
C ILE A 3 -10.52 15.07 -16.56
N SER A 4 -11.31 15.52 -17.52
CA SER A 4 -12.52 14.79 -17.88
C SER A 4 -12.17 13.40 -18.45
N THR A 5 -13.10 12.44 -18.37
CA THR A 5 -12.93 11.12 -19.02
C THR A 5 -12.65 11.27 -20.51
N ARG A 6 -13.26 12.26 -21.16
CA ARG A 6 -12.99 12.61 -22.56
C ARG A 6 -11.55 13.07 -22.77
N ASP A 7 -11.06 14.00 -21.96
CA ASP A 7 -9.68 14.50 -22.12
C ASP A 7 -8.65 13.42 -21.81
N ALA A 8 -8.93 12.56 -20.82
CA ALA A 8 -8.10 11.40 -20.51
C ALA A 8 -8.04 10.42 -21.69
N PHE A 9 -9.18 10.16 -22.33
CA PHE A 9 -9.24 9.38 -23.57
C PHE A 9 -8.40 10.02 -24.68
N GLU A 10 -8.64 11.29 -24.99
CA GLU A 10 -7.97 12.01 -26.07
C GLU A 10 -6.45 12.04 -25.89
N LYS A 11 -5.97 12.14 -24.65
CA LYS A 11 -4.54 12.15 -24.32
C LYS A 11 -3.87 10.80 -24.56
N ARG A 12 -4.61 9.70 -24.42
CA ARG A 12 -4.07 8.33 -24.31
C ARG A 12 -4.50 7.39 -25.43
N ARG A 13 -5.38 7.84 -26.33
CA ARG A 13 -5.88 7.06 -27.45
C ARG A 13 -4.76 6.66 -28.42
N ILE A 14 -5.01 5.58 -29.13
CA ILE A 14 -4.33 5.20 -30.37
C ILE A 14 -5.35 5.13 -31.48
N THR A 15 -4.93 5.44 -32.70
CA THR A 15 -5.75 5.25 -33.90
C THR A 15 -5.43 3.87 -34.47
N ARG A 16 -6.45 3.03 -34.61
CA ARG A 16 -6.36 1.70 -35.24
C ARG A 16 -6.17 1.84 -36.76
N GLU A 17 -5.87 0.71 -37.41
CA GLU A 17 -5.72 0.64 -38.88
C GLU A 17 -7.00 1.02 -39.63
N ASP A 18 -8.17 0.79 -39.03
CA ASP A 18 -9.48 1.19 -39.57
C ASP A 18 -9.83 2.67 -39.32
N GLY A 19 -8.90 3.44 -38.75
CA GLY A 19 -9.07 4.86 -38.46
C GLY A 19 -9.86 5.16 -37.18
N ILE A 20 -10.23 4.14 -36.40
CA ILE A 20 -11.02 4.32 -35.18
C ILE A 20 -10.09 4.52 -33.99
N ASP A 21 -10.37 5.56 -33.23
CA ASP A 21 -9.65 5.87 -32.00
C ASP A 21 -10.13 5.01 -30.83
N VAL A 22 -9.18 4.42 -30.12
CA VAL A 22 -9.43 3.54 -28.98
C VAL A 22 -8.36 3.69 -27.89
N LEU A 23 -8.71 3.31 -26.66
CA LEU A 23 -7.77 3.02 -25.60
C LEU A 23 -7.42 1.54 -25.59
N PRO A 24 -6.14 1.16 -25.71
CA PRO A 24 -5.72 -0.23 -25.48
C PRO A 24 -5.82 -0.57 -23.99
N ARG A 25 -6.01 -1.86 -23.66
CA ARG A 25 -6.23 -2.35 -22.30
C ARG A 25 -5.28 -1.77 -21.24
N GLN A 26 -3.99 -1.67 -21.53
CA GLN A 26 -2.97 -1.18 -20.60
C GLN A 26 -3.15 0.31 -20.26
N MET A 27 -3.71 1.07 -21.18
CA MET A 27 -3.91 2.52 -21.05
C MET A 27 -5.22 2.90 -20.37
N ILE A 28 -6.19 1.99 -20.30
CA ILE A 28 -7.49 2.24 -19.67
C ILE A 28 -7.30 2.63 -18.20
N THR A 29 -6.49 1.88 -17.45
CA THR A 29 -6.25 2.15 -16.03
C THR A 29 -5.56 3.50 -15.81
N VAL A 30 -4.64 3.87 -16.71
CA VAL A 30 -3.96 5.17 -16.63
C VAL A 30 -4.92 6.32 -16.94
N ALA A 31 -5.69 6.21 -18.02
CA ALA A 31 -6.68 7.22 -18.38
C ALA A 31 -7.75 7.37 -17.29
N ALA A 32 -8.22 6.25 -16.71
CA ALA A 32 -9.14 6.25 -15.58
C ALA A 32 -8.54 6.97 -14.37
N LEU A 33 -7.28 6.70 -14.02
CA LEU A 33 -6.60 7.37 -12.92
C LEU A 33 -6.46 8.88 -13.14
N GLU A 34 -6.12 9.32 -14.36
CA GLU A 34 -6.06 10.74 -14.72
C GLU A 34 -7.43 11.44 -14.61
N ALA A 35 -8.51 10.67 -14.83
CA ALA A 35 -9.90 11.11 -14.59
C ALA A 35 -10.36 10.93 -13.13
N GLY A 36 -9.51 10.43 -12.23
CA GLY A 36 -9.76 10.29 -10.80
C GLY A 36 -10.34 8.93 -10.37
N TYR A 37 -10.44 7.98 -11.28
CA TYR A 37 -10.99 6.64 -11.02
C TYR A 37 -9.87 5.65 -10.71
N CYS A 38 -9.92 5.04 -9.54
CA CYS A 38 -9.02 3.96 -9.15
C CYS A 38 -9.66 2.59 -9.41
N LEU A 39 -9.62 2.17 -10.69
CA LEU A 39 -10.22 0.94 -11.15
C LEU A 39 -9.32 -0.27 -10.88
N ARG A 40 -9.93 -1.42 -10.57
CA ARG A 40 -9.20 -2.68 -10.35
C ARG A 40 -8.95 -3.39 -11.68
N SER A 41 -7.81 -4.06 -11.80
CA SER A 41 -7.43 -4.77 -13.03
C SER A 41 -8.48 -5.80 -13.51
N PRO A 42 -9.11 -6.62 -12.63
CA PRO A 42 -10.17 -7.55 -13.05
C PRO A 42 -11.41 -6.85 -13.60
N THR A 43 -11.82 -5.74 -12.99
CA THR A 43 -12.97 -4.95 -13.44
C THR A 43 -12.73 -4.42 -14.85
N VAL A 44 -11.53 -3.89 -15.11
CA VAL A 44 -11.13 -3.45 -16.45
C VAL A 44 -11.04 -4.64 -17.42
N GLY A 45 -10.49 -5.77 -16.98
CA GLY A 45 -10.40 -7.00 -17.78
C GLY A 45 -11.75 -7.55 -18.22
N GLU A 46 -12.73 -7.59 -17.31
CA GLU A 46 -14.09 -8.03 -17.64
C GLU A 46 -14.77 -7.05 -18.60
N ALA A 47 -14.69 -5.74 -18.32
CA ALA A 47 -15.34 -4.73 -19.14
C ALA A 47 -14.79 -4.74 -20.57
N VAL A 48 -13.46 -4.77 -20.73
CA VAL A 48 -12.82 -4.75 -22.05
C VAL A 48 -13.08 -6.01 -22.88
N SER A 49 -13.49 -7.12 -22.24
CA SER A 49 -13.79 -8.36 -22.96
C SER A 49 -15.12 -8.31 -23.71
N LYS A 50 -15.99 -7.35 -23.36
CA LYS A 50 -17.35 -7.19 -23.87
C LYS A 50 -17.50 -5.97 -24.80
N THR A 51 -16.42 -5.26 -25.07
CA THR A 51 -16.43 -4.07 -25.93
C THR A 51 -16.57 -4.45 -27.40
N THR A 52 -16.87 -3.45 -28.21
CA THR A 52 -16.92 -3.51 -29.68
C THR A 52 -15.63 -4.11 -30.24
N TYR A 53 -14.49 -3.77 -29.62
CA TYR A 53 -13.17 -4.28 -29.97
C TYR A 53 -12.53 -4.92 -28.75
N PRO A 54 -12.59 -6.26 -28.60
CA PRO A 54 -12.08 -6.93 -27.43
C PRO A 54 -10.63 -6.53 -27.09
N GLY A 55 -10.39 -6.14 -25.85
CA GLY A 55 -9.10 -5.64 -25.38
C GLY A 55 -8.87 -4.14 -25.62
N GLN A 56 -9.85 -3.43 -26.17
CA GLN A 56 -9.81 -1.99 -26.42
C GLN A 56 -11.15 -1.32 -26.05
N MET A 57 -11.14 -0.02 -25.76
CA MET A 57 -12.34 0.79 -25.52
C MET A 57 -12.37 2.01 -26.43
N THR A 58 -13.50 2.25 -27.07
CA THR A 58 -13.80 3.53 -27.73
C THR A 58 -14.03 4.64 -26.69
N ALA A 59 -14.11 5.90 -27.13
CA ALA A 59 -14.38 7.04 -26.25
C ALA A 59 -15.71 6.90 -25.50
N TYR A 60 -16.74 6.37 -26.18
CA TYR A 60 -18.06 6.14 -25.62
C TYR A 60 -18.00 5.06 -24.54
N GLU A 61 -17.44 3.88 -24.87
CA GLU A 61 -17.32 2.76 -23.94
C GLU A 61 -16.47 3.11 -22.70
N PHE A 62 -15.39 3.87 -22.88
CA PHE A 62 -14.56 4.32 -21.76
C PHE A 62 -15.32 5.27 -20.83
N THR A 63 -16.12 6.19 -21.39
CA THR A 63 -16.92 7.12 -20.60
C THR A 63 -17.99 6.38 -19.82
N GLU A 64 -18.77 5.53 -20.49
CA GLU A 64 -19.82 4.71 -19.87
C GLU A 64 -19.21 3.81 -18.77
N PHE A 65 -18.08 3.17 -19.05
CA PHE A 65 -17.37 2.35 -18.07
C PHE A 65 -16.97 3.13 -16.81
N CYS A 66 -16.48 4.37 -16.95
CA CYS A 66 -16.18 5.23 -15.81
C CYS A 66 -17.45 5.63 -15.05
N GLU A 67 -18.55 5.92 -15.74
CA GLU A 67 -19.83 6.28 -15.11
C GLU A 67 -20.44 5.12 -14.31
N ASP A 68 -20.38 3.90 -14.85
CA ASP A 68 -20.81 2.68 -14.17
C ASP A 68 -19.98 2.38 -12.92
N ASN A 69 -18.74 2.88 -12.89
CA ASN A 69 -17.79 2.68 -11.79
C ASN A 69 -17.56 3.95 -10.97
N ARG A 70 -18.56 4.84 -10.85
CA ARG A 70 -18.51 6.06 -10.01
C ARG A 70 -18.09 5.83 -8.55
N SER A 71 -18.36 4.65 -7.99
CA SER A 71 -17.88 4.28 -6.64
C SER A 71 -16.35 4.16 -6.53
N SER A 72 -15.66 4.04 -7.66
CA SER A 72 -14.19 3.99 -7.73
C SER A 72 -13.55 5.37 -7.89
N LEU A 73 -14.35 6.45 -7.94
CA LEU A 73 -13.84 7.82 -7.95
C LEU A 73 -13.19 8.12 -6.60
N MET A 74 -11.92 8.51 -6.62
CA MET A 74 -11.16 8.79 -5.40
C MET A 74 -11.03 10.29 -5.14
N SER A 75 -11.30 10.67 -3.89
CA SER A 75 -10.97 12.00 -3.38
C SER A 75 -9.46 12.18 -3.25
N ALA A 76 -8.99 13.43 -3.19
CA ALA A 76 -7.59 13.74 -2.95
C ALA A 76 -7.12 13.21 -1.57
N GLU A 77 -8.00 13.25 -0.57
CA GLU A 77 -7.76 12.74 0.78
C GLU A 77 -7.60 11.22 0.79
N ASP A 78 -8.44 10.49 0.07
CA ASP A 78 -8.34 9.03 0.00
C ASP A 78 -7.13 8.61 -0.82
N MET A 79 -6.84 9.30 -1.92
CA MET A 79 -5.61 9.05 -2.69
C MET A 79 -4.37 9.29 -1.83
N ALA A 80 -4.35 10.37 -1.03
CA ALA A 80 -3.24 10.65 -0.11
C ALA A 80 -3.00 9.51 0.88
N LYS A 81 -4.06 8.87 1.42
CA LYS A 81 -3.94 7.69 2.30
C LYS A 81 -3.26 6.52 1.57
N CYS A 82 -3.60 6.28 0.31
CA CYS A 82 -2.96 5.24 -0.49
C CYS A 82 -1.49 5.57 -0.77
N VAL A 83 -1.20 6.81 -1.16
CA VAL A 83 0.14 7.26 -1.53
C VAL A 83 1.12 7.18 -0.37
N VAL A 84 0.73 7.52 0.86
CA VAL A 84 1.65 7.40 2.02
C VAL A 84 2.06 5.95 2.30
N VAL A 85 1.21 4.98 1.98
CA VAL A 85 1.52 3.54 2.10
C VAL A 85 2.44 3.11 0.97
N VAL A 86 2.21 3.60 -0.24
CA VAL A 86 2.99 3.23 -1.43
C VAL A 86 4.37 3.89 -1.47
N ALA A 87 4.48 5.09 -0.89
CA ALA A 87 5.67 5.90 -0.87
C ALA A 87 6.10 6.24 0.57
N PRO A 88 6.46 5.25 1.42
CA PRO A 88 6.85 5.53 2.80
C PRO A 88 8.04 6.50 2.88
N ALA A 89 8.99 6.36 1.94
CA ALA A 89 10.15 7.24 1.77
C ALA A 89 9.87 8.51 0.94
N CYS A 90 8.60 8.88 0.73
CA CYS A 90 8.15 9.99 -0.12
C CYS A 90 8.50 9.85 -1.62
N ILE A 91 8.95 8.67 -2.03
CA ILE A 91 9.33 8.36 -3.41
C ILE A 91 8.60 7.11 -3.86
N ILE A 92 8.07 7.16 -5.07
CA ILE A 92 7.50 6.05 -5.82
C ILE A 92 8.52 5.64 -6.87
N THR A 93 9.07 4.45 -6.73
CA THR A 93 9.91 3.79 -7.73
C THR A 93 9.14 2.66 -8.39
N ARG A 94 9.57 2.25 -9.59
CA ARG A 94 9.03 1.06 -10.26
C ARG A 94 9.08 -0.16 -9.32
N ARG A 95 10.24 -0.40 -8.71
CA ARG A 95 10.45 -1.50 -7.75
C ARG A 95 9.48 -1.44 -6.57
N SER A 96 9.25 -0.27 -5.99
CA SER A 96 8.30 -0.15 -4.86
C SER A 96 6.87 -0.48 -5.29
N LEU A 97 6.45 -0.09 -6.51
CA LEU A 97 5.14 -0.44 -7.04
C LEU A 97 5.03 -1.96 -7.28
N GLU A 98 6.03 -2.56 -7.93
CA GLU A 98 6.12 -4.01 -8.15
C GLU A 98 6.10 -4.79 -6.82
N GLU A 99 6.84 -4.34 -5.82
CA GLU A 99 6.86 -4.97 -4.49
C GLU A 99 5.50 -4.91 -3.81
N ILE A 100 4.77 -3.80 -3.94
CA ILE A 100 3.44 -3.64 -3.35
C ILE A 100 2.44 -4.52 -4.07
N VAL A 101 2.46 -4.53 -5.40
CA VAL A 101 1.65 -5.42 -6.25
C VAL A 101 1.92 -6.88 -5.86
N THR A 102 3.18 -7.28 -5.74
CA THR A 102 3.58 -8.63 -5.35
C THR A 102 3.14 -8.99 -3.92
N LYS A 103 3.31 -8.10 -2.95
CA LYS A 103 2.86 -8.32 -1.56
C LYS A 103 1.33 -8.37 -1.44
N SER A 104 0.62 -7.69 -2.34
CA SER A 104 -0.85 -7.67 -2.41
C SER A 104 -1.46 -8.82 -3.23
N SER A 105 -0.64 -9.55 -4.01
CA SER A 105 -1.04 -10.56 -5.01
C SER A 105 -1.79 -11.78 -4.48
N PHE A 106 -1.96 -11.92 -3.16
CA PHE A 106 -2.91 -12.86 -2.57
C PHE A 106 -4.37 -12.54 -2.92
N LYS A 107 -4.66 -11.32 -3.41
CA LYS A 107 -5.97 -10.93 -3.94
C LYS A 107 -5.83 -10.75 -5.44
N LYS A 108 -6.73 -11.36 -6.22
CA LYS A 108 -6.82 -11.25 -7.70
C LYS A 108 -7.01 -9.81 -8.22
N ASP A 109 -6.94 -8.79 -7.36
CA ASP A 109 -7.25 -7.39 -7.61
C ASP A 109 -6.04 -6.54 -8.05
N ALA A 110 -4.84 -7.12 -8.13
CA ALA A 110 -3.61 -6.38 -8.39
C ALA A 110 -3.47 -5.95 -9.87
N LEU A 111 -2.73 -4.85 -10.11
CA LEU A 111 -2.38 -4.40 -11.47
C LEU A 111 -1.48 -5.43 -12.17
N SER A 112 -1.64 -5.58 -13.48
CA SER A 112 -0.71 -6.36 -14.31
C SER A 112 0.63 -5.63 -14.46
N GLU A 113 1.68 -6.36 -14.80
CA GLU A 113 3.01 -5.80 -15.02
C GLU A 113 2.98 -4.71 -16.11
N GLU A 114 2.23 -4.94 -17.18
CA GLU A 114 2.09 -3.98 -18.28
C GLU A 114 1.32 -2.70 -17.86
N GLU A 115 0.36 -2.83 -16.93
CA GLU A 115 -0.34 -1.66 -16.35
C GLU A 115 0.60 -0.85 -15.44
N VAL A 116 1.42 -1.52 -14.64
CA VAL A 116 2.44 -0.86 -13.81
C VAL A 116 3.44 -0.12 -14.68
N ASP A 117 3.91 -0.76 -15.75
CA ASP A 117 4.86 -0.17 -16.68
C ASP A 117 4.27 1.02 -17.45
N ALA A 118 3.03 0.92 -17.92
CA ALA A 118 2.33 2.02 -18.54
C ALA A 118 2.17 3.20 -17.57
N LEU A 119 1.71 2.91 -16.34
CA LEU A 119 1.53 3.92 -15.30
C LEU A 119 2.85 4.63 -14.97
N PHE A 120 3.92 3.87 -14.73
CA PHE A 120 5.21 4.44 -14.35
C PHE A 120 5.83 5.26 -15.48
N SER A 121 5.82 4.75 -16.72
CA SER A 121 6.39 5.45 -17.88
C SER A 121 5.70 6.80 -18.15
N ILE A 122 4.44 6.91 -17.77
CA ILE A 122 3.64 8.12 -17.95
C ILE A 122 3.88 9.14 -16.84
N LEU A 123 4.02 8.67 -15.61
CA LEU A 123 4.23 9.53 -14.46
C LEU A 123 5.70 9.97 -14.33
N ASP A 124 6.64 9.13 -14.76
CA ASP A 124 8.07 9.43 -14.84
C ASP A 124 8.43 9.95 -16.24
N ALA A 125 7.75 11.02 -16.68
CA ALA A 125 7.94 11.58 -18.02
C ALA A 125 9.38 12.09 -18.26
N GLU A 126 10.13 12.39 -17.21
CA GLU A 126 11.55 12.80 -17.27
C GLU A 126 12.53 11.62 -17.15
N ASN A 127 12.02 10.38 -17.06
CA ASN A 127 12.79 9.15 -16.99
C ASN A 127 13.86 9.15 -15.88
N LYS A 128 13.50 9.69 -14.71
CA LYS A 128 14.37 9.80 -13.54
C LYS A 128 14.48 8.48 -12.77
N GLY A 129 13.63 7.50 -13.08
CA GLY A 129 13.50 6.23 -12.38
C GLY A 129 12.79 6.33 -11.03
N ALA A 130 12.29 7.52 -10.68
CA ALA A 130 11.64 7.81 -9.41
C ALA A 130 10.74 9.05 -9.51
N ILE A 131 9.55 8.96 -8.91
CA ILE A 131 8.57 10.05 -8.85
C ILE A 131 8.38 10.41 -7.38
N THR A 132 8.42 11.70 -7.03
CA THR A 132 8.08 12.09 -5.65
C THR A 132 6.57 11.95 -5.42
N ASP A 133 6.18 11.57 -4.21
CA ASP A 133 4.76 11.47 -3.84
C ASP A 133 4.02 12.81 -4.03
N ARG A 134 4.70 13.93 -3.81
CA ARG A 134 4.18 15.27 -4.06
C ARG A 134 3.95 15.53 -5.54
N ASP A 135 4.89 15.17 -6.40
CA ASP A 135 4.74 15.38 -7.85
C ASP A 135 3.61 14.50 -8.39
N PHE A 136 3.50 13.27 -7.92
CA PHE A 136 2.37 12.40 -8.23
C PHE A 136 1.02 13.02 -7.82
N MET A 137 0.91 13.47 -6.56
CA MET A 137 -0.32 14.09 -6.05
C MET A 137 -0.63 15.41 -6.75
N ARG A 138 0.39 16.20 -7.10
CA ARG A 138 0.24 17.45 -7.88
C ARG A 138 -0.22 17.16 -9.30
N ALA A 139 0.33 16.15 -9.96
CA ALA A 139 -0.07 15.75 -11.30
C ALA A 139 -1.56 15.40 -11.34
N LEU A 140 -2.05 14.62 -10.37
CA LEU A 140 -3.45 14.22 -10.31
C LEU A 140 -4.36 15.32 -9.77
N TYR A 141 -4.10 15.89 -8.60
CA TYR A 141 -5.05 16.77 -7.91
C TYR A 141 -4.59 18.24 -7.80
N GLY A 142 -3.45 18.60 -8.37
CA GLY A 142 -2.88 19.95 -8.22
C GLY A 142 -2.42 20.22 -6.78
N GLU A 143 -2.44 21.50 -6.38
CA GLU A 143 -2.02 21.90 -5.03
C GLU A 143 -2.92 21.31 -3.94
N THR A 144 -4.20 21.06 -4.20
CA THR A 144 -5.10 20.35 -3.28
C THR A 144 -4.53 18.98 -2.92
N GLY A 145 -4.03 18.22 -3.89
CA GLY A 145 -3.39 16.93 -3.65
C GLY A 145 -2.17 17.02 -2.74
N VAL A 146 -1.33 18.03 -2.95
CA VAL A 146 -0.14 18.29 -2.12
C VAL A 146 -0.53 18.61 -0.68
N HIS A 147 -1.57 19.42 -0.48
CA HIS A 147 -2.09 19.74 0.84
C HIS A 147 -2.68 18.52 1.56
N CYS A 148 -3.49 17.71 0.88
CA CYS A 148 -4.05 16.48 1.45
C CYS A 148 -2.95 15.50 1.87
N LEU A 149 -1.91 15.34 1.03
CA LEU A 149 -0.75 14.50 1.33
C LEU A 149 0.02 15.00 2.56
N ALA A 150 0.29 16.31 2.65
CA ALA A 150 0.97 16.90 3.80
C ALA A 150 0.17 16.74 5.10
N ALA A 151 -1.15 16.96 5.03
CA ALA A 151 -2.06 16.76 6.16
C ALA A 151 -2.06 15.31 6.62
N ARG A 152 -2.11 14.35 5.68
CA ARG A 152 -2.08 12.93 6.01
C ARG A 152 -0.77 12.53 6.69
N ARG A 153 0.37 12.91 6.14
CA ARG A 153 1.68 12.63 6.75
C ARG A 153 1.82 13.22 8.15
N LYS A 154 1.28 14.43 8.38
CA LYS A 154 1.28 15.04 9.71
C LYS A 154 0.44 14.22 10.70
N LEU A 155 -0.73 13.75 10.27
CA LEU A 155 -1.59 12.89 11.08
C LEU A 155 -0.88 11.56 11.41
N ASP A 156 -0.27 10.91 10.42
CA ASP A 156 0.46 9.65 10.62
C ASP A 156 1.62 9.82 11.63
N ALA A 157 2.35 10.93 11.55
CA ALA A 157 3.42 11.23 12.50
C ALA A 157 2.90 11.47 13.92
N LEU A 158 1.73 12.09 14.08
CA LEU A 158 1.09 12.28 15.39
C LEU A 158 0.60 10.96 15.96
N GLU A 159 -0.03 10.11 15.14
CA GLU A 159 -0.47 8.78 15.56
C GLU A 159 0.71 7.88 15.92
N ALA A 160 1.82 7.94 15.17
CA ALA A 160 3.04 7.19 15.48
C ALA A 160 3.62 7.58 16.84
N LYS A 161 3.77 8.89 17.11
CA LYS A 161 4.21 9.39 18.43
C LYS A 161 3.29 8.96 19.56
N ARG A 162 1.97 8.95 19.33
CA ARG A 162 1.01 8.48 20.33
C ARG A 162 1.19 6.98 20.63
N ARG A 163 1.34 6.15 19.59
CA ARG A 163 1.59 4.71 19.75
C ARG A 163 2.94 4.43 20.44
N GLU A 164 3.97 5.21 20.13
CA GLU A 164 5.27 5.12 20.82
C GLU A 164 5.14 5.44 22.32
N GLN A 165 4.41 6.50 22.66
CA GLN A 165 4.16 6.86 24.06
C GLN A 165 3.34 5.78 24.78
N GLU A 166 2.26 5.30 24.17
CA GLU A 166 1.43 4.21 24.72
C GLU A 166 2.26 2.93 24.95
N ALA A 167 3.16 2.57 24.03
CA ALA A 167 4.06 1.43 24.17
C ALA A 167 5.10 1.62 25.29
N LEU A 168 5.64 2.83 25.45
CA LEU A 168 6.55 3.15 26.55
C LEU A 168 5.84 3.09 27.91
N ASP A 169 4.61 3.58 27.99
CA ASP A 169 3.81 3.53 29.21
C ASP A 169 3.44 2.09 29.58
N GLN A 170 3.08 1.25 28.59
CA GLN A 170 2.85 -0.18 28.79
C GLN A 170 4.10 -0.91 29.27
N ALA A 171 5.25 -0.69 28.63
CA ALA A 171 6.52 -1.30 29.03
C ALA A 171 6.93 -0.89 30.46
N ARG A 172 6.65 0.34 30.88
CA ARG A 172 6.89 0.79 32.27
C ARG A 172 5.98 0.10 33.27
N VAL A 173 4.71 -0.12 32.94
CA VAL A 173 3.78 -0.87 33.81
C VAL A 173 4.23 -2.32 33.95
N GLU A 174 4.60 -2.98 32.84
CA GLU A 174 5.12 -4.35 32.84
C GLU A 174 6.41 -4.47 33.67
N GLU A 175 7.36 -3.54 33.52
CA GLU A 175 8.58 -3.51 34.35
C GLU A 175 8.28 -3.28 35.84
N GLU A 176 7.29 -2.45 36.18
CA GLU A 176 6.89 -2.21 37.57
C GLU A 176 6.16 -3.41 38.17
N GLU A 177 5.40 -4.17 37.36
CA GLU A 177 4.77 -5.44 37.77
C GLU A 177 5.80 -6.56 37.93
N GLU A 178 6.78 -6.68 37.04
CA GLU A 178 7.89 -7.63 37.17
C GLU A 178 8.78 -7.32 38.40
N LYS A 179 9.02 -6.03 38.70
CA LYS A 179 9.75 -5.62 39.91
C LYS A 179 8.94 -5.81 41.21
N LYS A 180 7.63 -5.92 41.12
CA LYS A 180 6.72 -6.22 42.26
C LYS A 180 6.41 -7.71 42.41
N ALA A 181 6.76 -8.55 41.44
CA ALA A 181 6.72 -10.00 41.59
C ALA A 181 7.77 -10.43 42.62
N PRO A 182 7.40 -11.06 43.75
CA PRO A 182 8.37 -11.43 44.77
C PRO A 182 9.33 -12.48 44.22
N SER A 183 10.64 -12.26 44.46
CA SER A 183 11.65 -13.29 44.36
C SER A 183 11.36 -14.39 45.39
N GLU A 184 10.57 -15.39 45.02
CA GLU A 184 10.63 -16.69 45.69
C GLU A 184 11.95 -17.38 45.28
N LYS A 185 13.04 -16.91 45.92
CA LYS A 185 14.41 -17.46 45.97
C LYS A 185 15.26 -16.35 46.61
N GLU A 186 15.76 -16.42 47.84
CA GLU A 186 16.50 -17.53 48.46
C GLU A 186 16.73 -17.34 49.99
N THR A 187 16.59 -18.44 50.77
CA THR A 187 17.52 -18.97 51.83
C THR A 187 17.72 -18.22 53.18
N PRO A 188 18.49 -18.72 54.20
CA PRO A 188 19.00 -20.06 54.61
C PRO A 188 18.72 -20.37 56.13
N LYS A 189 19.02 -21.55 56.73
CA LYS A 189 20.29 -21.88 57.46
C LYS A 189 20.16 -23.20 58.29
N PRO A 190 21.24 -23.76 58.88
CA PRO A 190 21.58 -25.19 58.93
C PRO A 190 21.66 -25.79 60.35
N LEU A 191 21.88 -27.11 60.47
CA LEU A 191 22.93 -27.77 61.30
C LEU A 191 22.75 -29.31 61.36
N GLU A 192 23.87 -30.00 61.05
CA GLU A 192 24.38 -31.26 61.64
C GLU A 192 23.58 -32.58 61.56
N LYS A 193 24.15 -33.78 61.33
CA LYS A 193 25.54 -34.25 61.43
C LYS A 193 25.75 -35.58 60.66
N GLU A 194 26.96 -35.68 60.12
CA GLU A 194 27.84 -36.85 60.02
C GLU A 194 27.56 -38.08 59.13
N GLN A 195 28.67 -38.45 58.48
CA GLN A 195 28.84 -39.47 57.46
C GLN A 195 29.13 -40.86 58.05
N LYS A 196 28.71 -41.87 57.28
CA LYS A 196 29.04 -43.29 57.41
C LYS A 196 30.55 -43.60 57.37
N LYS A 197 31.01 -44.49 58.26
CA LYS A 197 32.09 -45.52 58.12
C LYS A 197 31.91 -46.49 59.32
N LYS A 198 32.05 -47.82 59.31
CA LYS A 198 32.59 -48.86 58.43
C LYS A 198 32.08 -50.25 58.94
N LYS A 199 31.89 -51.19 58.01
CA LYS A 199 32.16 -52.66 58.01
C LYS A 199 31.90 -53.56 59.25
N ALA A 200 31.06 -54.58 59.00
CA ALA A 200 31.21 -56.05 59.19
C ALA A 200 31.36 -56.69 60.61
N SER A 201 30.49 -57.68 60.91
CA SER A 201 30.84 -59.11 61.20
C SER A 201 29.85 -59.84 62.14
N ALA A 202 29.34 -60.99 61.65
CA ALA A 202 29.05 -62.28 62.33
C ALA A 202 28.02 -62.48 63.47
N CYS A 203 27.18 -63.52 63.25
CA CYS A 203 26.73 -64.61 64.14
C CYS A 203 26.79 -64.46 65.66
N CYS A 204 25.66 -64.78 66.31
CA CYS A 204 25.48 -65.95 67.17
C CYS A 204 24.00 -66.34 67.23
#